data_AF-A0A535K0T4-F1
#
_entry.id   AF-A0A535K0T4-F1
#
_cell.length_a   1.000
_cell.length_b   1.000
_cell.length_c   1.000
_cell.angle_alpha   90.00
_cell.angle_beta   90.00
_cell.angle_gamma   90.00
#
_symmetry.space_group_name_H-M   'P 1'
#
loop_
_entity.id
_entity.type
_entity.pdbx_description
1 polymer ?
#
loop_
_entity_poly.entity_id
_entity_poly.type
_entity_poly.pdbx_seq_one_letter_code
_entity_poly.pdbx_strand_id
1 'polypeptide(L)'
;MVSAAAELVRLAGAAGRQVGLMTNGIDNLTHERPRSALGRGPRSLTRSLEILARLGPYAVGAPETVFLRERGRLPWGATLVIVTPRLGQGLANAAVALRRAHHRVLIVCVSDIPATLGAHLAVHGVSHDVLTQRERLAAV
;
A
#
# COMPACT_ATOMS: atom_id res chain seq x y z
N MET A 1 -1.88 -9.77 -5.15
CA MET A 1 -1.68 -8.45 -4.50
C MET A 1 -2.57 -8.27 -3.28
N VAL A 2 -3.88 -8.55 -3.39
CA VAL A 2 -4.83 -8.45 -2.27
C VAL A 2 -4.39 -9.32 -1.09
N SER A 3 -3.99 -10.58 -1.33
CA SER A 3 -3.51 -11.48 -0.27
C SER A 3 -2.23 -10.97 0.42
N ALA A 4 -1.30 -10.39 -0.35
CA ALA A 4 -0.10 -9.77 0.23
C ALA A 4 -0.45 -8.57 1.12
N ALA A 5 -1.39 -7.72 0.70
CA ALA A 5 -1.88 -6.61 1.52
C ALA A 5 -2.61 -7.11 2.78
N ALA A 6 -3.43 -8.16 2.65
CA ALA A 6 -4.14 -8.77 3.76
C ALA A 6 -3.18 -9.35 4.79
N GLU A 7 -2.13 -10.05 4.33
CA GLU A 7 -1.11 -10.63 5.21
C GLU A 7 -0.30 -9.55 5.93
N LEU A 8 0.11 -8.48 5.24
CA LEU A 8 0.79 -7.35 5.87
C LEU A 8 -0.07 -6.68 6.95
N VAL A 9 -1.37 -6.48 6.66
CA VAL A 9 -2.34 -5.94 7.61
C VAL A 9 -2.50 -6.87 8.82
N ARG A 10 -2.56 -8.19 8.59
CA ARG A 10 -2.65 -9.21 9.65
C ARG A 10 -1.40 -9.24 10.52
N LEU A 11 -0.21 -9.23 9.93
CA LEU A 11 1.07 -9.20 10.65
C LEU A 11 1.20 -7.95 11.52
N ALA A 12 0.83 -6.78 10.98
CA ALA A 12 0.87 -5.54 11.73
C ALA A 12 -0.15 -5.54 12.89
N GLY A 13 -1.35 -6.05 12.65
CA GLY A 13 -2.39 -6.18 13.68
C GLY A 13 -1.99 -7.17 14.79
N ALA A 14 -1.43 -8.32 14.44
CA ALA A 14 -0.93 -9.32 15.38
C ALA A 14 0.23 -8.78 16.24
N ALA A 15 1.06 -7.90 15.69
CA ALA A 15 2.11 -7.19 16.42
C ALA A 15 1.58 -6.03 17.29
N GLY A 16 0.27 -5.84 17.44
CA GLY A 16 -0.34 -4.79 18.26
C GLY A 16 -0.17 -3.37 17.70
N ARG A 17 0.21 -3.23 16.43
CA ARG A 17 0.42 -1.93 15.78
C ARG A 17 -0.92 -1.30 15.38
N GLN A 18 -0.91 0.02 15.22
CA GLN A 18 -2.01 0.69 14.54
C GLN A 18 -1.95 0.37 13.04
N VAL A 19 -3.08 -0.06 12.49
CA VAL A 19 -3.19 -0.40 11.07
C VAL A 19 -4.31 0.43 10.46
N GLY A 20 -4.09 0.88 9.25
CA GLY A 20 -5.10 1.47 8.40
C GLY A 20 -4.90 0.96 6.99
N LEU A 21 -5.92 1.09 6.16
CA LEU A 21 -5.87 0.68 4.77
C LEU A 21 -6.43 1.78 3.88
N MET A 22 -5.71 2.02 2.80
CA MET A 22 -6.17 2.83 1.70
C MET A 22 -5.92 2.09 0.40
N THR A 23 -6.83 2.26 -0.56
CA THR A 23 -6.75 1.66 -1.88
C THR A 23 -7.21 2.65 -2.94
N ASN A 24 -6.67 2.52 -4.15
CA ASN A 24 -7.18 3.18 -5.35
C ASN A 24 -8.24 2.32 -6.09
N GLY A 25 -8.54 1.13 -5.57
CA GLY A 25 -9.68 0.33 -5.99
C GLY A 25 -11.02 0.95 -5.56
N ILE A 26 -12.06 0.63 -6.31
CA ILE A 26 -13.43 0.98 -5.97
C ILE A 26 -14.07 -0.19 -5.23
N ASP A 27 -14.86 0.12 -4.20
CA ASP A 27 -15.73 -0.86 -3.56
C ASP A 27 -16.90 -1.18 -4.51
N ASN A 28 -17.03 -2.45 -4.91
CA ASN A 28 -18.05 -2.88 -5.87
C ASN A 28 -19.49 -2.63 -5.38
N LEU A 29 -19.71 -2.48 -4.08
CA LEU A 29 -21.03 -2.26 -3.50
C LEU A 29 -21.35 -0.78 -3.42
N THR A 30 -20.41 0.04 -2.93
CA THR A 30 -20.67 1.46 -2.65
C THR A 30 -20.27 2.39 -3.78
N HIS A 31 -19.49 1.92 -4.76
CA HIS A 31 -18.89 2.73 -5.82
C HIS A 31 -17.98 3.87 -5.30
N GLU A 32 -17.59 3.82 -4.03
CA GLU A 32 -16.68 4.76 -3.40
C GLU A 32 -15.27 4.15 -3.25
N ARG A 33 -14.30 4.98 -2.85
CA ARG A 33 -12.96 4.51 -2.48
C ARG A 33 -12.95 4.15 -0.99
N PRO A 34 -12.98 2.86 -0.63
CA PRO A 34 -13.06 2.47 0.75
C PRO A 34 -11.76 2.80 1.49
N ARG A 35 -11.89 3.18 2.76
CA ARG A 35 -10.74 3.43 3.65
C ARG A 35 -10.99 2.92 5.06
N SER A 36 -9.91 2.46 5.69
CA SER A 36 -9.84 2.22 7.12
C SER A 36 -8.86 3.21 7.73
N ALA A 37 -9.32 4.01 8.69
CA ALA A 37 -8.45 4.91 9.44
C ALA A 37 -7.46 4.09 10.28
N LEU A 38 -6.31 4.71 10.62
CA LEU A 38 -5.37 4.10 11.55
C LEU A 38 -6.06 3.82 12.88
N GLY A 39 -6.10 2.57 13.31
CA GLY A 39 -6.70 2.17 14.57
C GLY A 39 -5.98 0.96 15.19
N ARG A 40 -6.20 0.72 16.48
CA ARG A 40 -5.74 -0.50 17.17
C ARG A 40 -6.89 -1.48 17.38
N GLY A 41 -6.52 -2.74 17.56
CA GLY A 41 -7.44 -3.78 17.98
C GLY A 41 -8.26 -4.40 16.83
N PRO A 42 -9.10 -5.39 17.16
CA PRO A 42 -9.71 -6.27 16.19
C PRO A 42 -10.60 -5.55 15.19
N ARG A 43 -11.33 -4.50 15.60
CA ARG A 43 -12.24 -3.77 14.68
C ARG A 43 -11.52 -3.11 13.51
N SER A 44 -10.35 -2.52 13.74
CA SER A 44 -9.58 -1.84 12.69
C SER A 44 -8.99 -2.84 11.70
N LEU A 45 -8.53 -4.00 12.21
CA LEU A 45 -8.08 -5.12 11.41
C LEU A 45 -9.22 -5.69 10.56
N THR A 46 -10.36 -6.02 11.17
CA THR A 46 -11.54 -6.56 10.48
C THR A 46 -12.01 -5.62 9.37
N ARG A 47 -12.16 -4.32 9.65
CA ARG A 47 -12.54 -3.34 8.63
C ARG A 47 -11.56 -3.30 7.46
N SER A 48 -10.26 -3.42 7.72
CA SER A 48 -9.25 -3.40 6.65
C SER A 48 -9.33 -4.67 5.78
N LEU A 49 -9.52 -5.84 6.39
CA LEU A 49 -9.69 -7.12 5.67
C LEU A 49 -11.00 -7.15 4.87
N GLU A 50 -12.08 -6.65 5.44
CA GLU A 50 -13.37 -6.49 4.77
C GLU A 50 -13.28 -5.62 3.52
N ILE A 51 -12.54 -4.50 3.60
CA ILE A 51 -12.29 -3.65 2.44
C ILE A 51 -11.54 -4.44 1.36
N LEU A 52 -10.48 -5.16 1.73
CA LEU A 52 -9.71 -5.98 0.78
C LEU A 52 -10.57 -7.06 0.12
N ALA A 53 -11.49 -7.68 0.87
CA ALA A 53 -12.39 -8.71 0.35
C ALA A 53 -13.43 -8.18 -0.65
N ARG A 54 -13.78 -6.87 -0.58
CA ARG A 54 -14.74 -6.23 -1.48
C ARG A 54 -14.12 -5.55 -2.69
N LEU A 55 -12.79 -5.49 -2.77
CA LEU A 55 -12.13 -4.80 -3.89
C LEU A 55 -12.39 -5.52 -5.20
N GLY A 56 -12.97 -4.80 -6.17
CA GLY A 56 -13.05 -5.26 -7.54
C GLY A 56 -11.69 -5.30 -8.24
N PRO A 57 -11.62 -5.95 -9.43
CA PRO A 57 -10.40 -6.01 -10.23
C PRO A 57 -10.00 -4.65 -10.82
N TYR A 58 -10.86 -3.64 -10.72
CA TYR A 58 -10.68 -2.32 -11.31
C TYR A 58 -10.17 -1.31 -10.28
N ALA A 59 -9.03 -0.71 -10.58
CA ALA A 59 -8.53 0.47 -9.90
C ALA A 59 -8.90 1.73 -10.68
N VAL A 60 -9.39 2.77 -9.99
CA VAL A 60 -9.76 4.04 -10.63
C VAL A 60 -8.81 5.13 -10.20
N GLY A 61 -8.13 5.72 -11.18
CA GLY A 61 -7.14 6.79 -10.98
C GLY A 61 -5.74 6.25 -10.70
N ALA A 62 -4.75 7.08 -11.04
CA ALA A 62 -3.35 6.73 -10.83
C ALA A 62 -3.04 6.70 -9.31
N PRO A 63 -2.43 5.62 -8.78
CA PRO A 63 -2.23 5.41 -7.35
C PRO A 63 -1.49 6.56 -6.66
N GLU A 64 -0.58 7.24 -7.36
CA GLU A 64 0.11 8.44 -6.89
C GLU A 64 -0.84 9.57 -6.46
N THR A 65 -1.96 9.76 -7.17
CA THR A 65 -2.94 10.80 -6.84
C THR A 65 -3.64 10.52 -5.51
N VAL A 66 -3.82 9.24 -5.21
CA VAL A 66 -4.46 8.73 -4.00
C VAL A 66 -3.53 8.93 -2.81
N PHE A 67 -2.24 8.59 -2.97
CA PHE A 67 -1.22 8.80 -1.95
C PHE A 67 -0.97 10.28 -1.63
N LEU A 68 -0.90 11.13 -2.66
CA LEU A 68 -0.65 12.56 -2.46
C LEU A 68 -1.82 13.27 -1.77
N ARG A 69 -3.07 12.88 -2.08
CA ARG A 69 -4.27 13.42 -1.40
C ARG A 69 -4.30 13.06 0.08
N GLU A 70 -3.86 11.86 0.45
CA GLU A 70 -3.86 11.44 1.85
C GLU A 70 -2.62 11.83 2.64
N ARG A 71 -1.60 12.40 2.00
CA ARG A 71 -0.37 12.84 2.69
C ARG A 71 -0.66 13.71 3.91
N GLY A 72 -1.65 14.62 3.82
CA GLY A 72 -2.04 15.50 4.93
C GLY A 72 -2.75 14.79 6.08
N ARG A 73 -3.21 13.54 5.89
CA ARG A 73 -3.97 12.76 6.88
C ARG A 73 -3.14 11.66 7.53
N LEU A 74 -1.89 11.47 7.09
CA LEU A 74 -0.98 10.49 7.63
C LEU A 74 -0.35 11.02 8.92
N PRO A 75 -0.36 10.24 10.03
CA PRO A 75 0.37 10.59 11.22
C PRO A 75 1.86 10.78 10.92
N TRP A 76 2.48 11.71 11.63
CA TRP A 76 3.90 11.96 11.46
C TRP A 76 4.72 10.73 11.85
N GLY A 77 5.73 10.39 11.05
CA GLY A 77 6.53 9.17 11.23
C GLY A 77 5.81 7.85 10.91
N ALA A 78 4.58 7.88 10.37
CA ALA A 78 3.88 6.68 9.94
C ALA A 78 4.69 5.86 8.92
N THR A 79 4.52 4.54 8.96
CA THR A 79 5.08 3.62 7.97
C THR A 79 4.05 3.32 6.90
N LEU A 80 4.40 3.56 5.65
CA LEU A 80 3.59 3.28 4.48
C LEU A 80 4.15 2.06 3.77
N VAL A 81 3.29 1.07 3.56
CA VAL A 81 3.59 -0.07 2.70
C VAL A 81 2.69 0.02 1.47
N ILE A 82 3.31 0.31 0.33
CA ILE A 82 2.63 0.46 -0.95
C ILE A 82 2.72 -0.88 -1.68
N VAL A 83 1.61 -1.60 -1.76
CA VAL A 83 1.53 -2.84 -2.54
C VAL A 83 0.94 -2.52 -3.91
N THR A 84 1.66 -2.83 -4.99
CA THR A 84 1.28 -2.46 -6.36
C THR A 84 1.62 -3.57 -7.36
N PRO A 85 0.83 -3.80 -8.43
CA PRO A 85 1.20 -4.78 -9.43
C PRO A 85 2.44 -4.36 -10.23
N ARG A 86 2.58 -3.04 -10.49
CA ARG A 86 3.69 -2.45 -11.26
C ARG A 86 4.10 -1.11 -10.66
N LEU A 87 5.39 -0.79 -10.77
CA LEU A 87 5.93 0.51 -10.40
C LEU A 87 6.15 1.36 -11.64
N GLY A 88 5.52 2.54 -11.68
CA GLY A 88 5.78 3.58 -12.67
C GLY A 88 6.50 4.79 -12.06
N GLN A 89 6.98 5.70 -12.90
CA GLN A 89 7.70 6.90 -12.48
C GLN A 89 6.87 7.78 -11.54
N GLY A 90 5.57 7.97 -11.81
CA GLY A 90 4.68 8.79 -10.97
C GLY A 90 4.59 8.26 -9.54
N LEU A 91 4.40 6.95 -9.38
CA LEU A 91 4.36 6.30 -8.09
C LEU A 91 5.73 6.33 -7.36
N ALA A 92 6.83 6.15 -8.10
CA ALA A 92 8.17 6.28 -7.53
C ALA A 92 8.41 7.69 -6.98
N ASN A 93 8.07 8.73 -7.74
CA ASN A 93 8.18 10.12 -7.32
C ASN A 93 7.30 10.42 -6.10
N ALA A 94 6.07 9.88 -6.07
CA ALA A 94 5.17 10.03 -4.92
C ALA A 94 5.74 9.38 -3.65
N ALA A 95 6.35 8.19 -3.77
CA ALA A 95 7.01 7.52 -2.66
C ALA A 95 8.21 8.33 -2.13
N VAL A 96 9.01 8.91 -3.03
CA VAL A 96 10.10 9.84 -2.66
C VAL A 96 9.56 11.08 -1.95
N ALA A 97 8.45 11.66 -2.42
CA ALA A 97 7.82 12.81 -1.76
C ALA A 97 7.34 12.48 -0.34
N LEU A 98 6.77 11.29 -0.13
CA LEU A 98 6.39 10.79 1.20
C LEU A 98 7.61 10.57 2.10
N ARG A 99 8.69 10.04 1.54
CA ARG A 99 9.95 9.83 2.28
C ARG A 99 10.56 11.17 2.73
N ARG A 100 10.57 12.17 1.85
CA ARG A 100 10.99 13.54 2.17
C ARG A 100 10.07 14.21 3.21
N ALA A 101 8.84 13.74 3.36
CA ALA A 101 7.93 14.16 4.43
C ALA A 101 8.17 13.44 5.77
N HIS A 102 9.31 12.76 5.93
CA HIS A 102 9.70 11.97 7.11
C HIS A 102 8.87 10.71 7.36
N HIS A 103 8.14 10.20 6.36
CA HIS A 103 7.55 8.88 6.46
C HIS A 103 8.57 7.78 6.16
N ARG A 104 8.33 6.58 6.70
CA ARG A 104 9.02 5.36 6.29
C ARG A 104 8.21 4.74 5.16
N VAL A 105 8.83 4.48 4.02
CA VAL A 105 8.12 3.99 2.82
C VAL A 105 8.76 2.69 2.35
N LEU A 106 7.93 1.67 2.21
CA LEU A 106 8.25 0.39 1.57
C LEU A 106 7.33 0.20 0.37
N ILE A 107 7.89 -0.09 -0.80
CA ILE A 107 7.14 -0.50 -1.98
C ILE A 107 7.28 -2.02 -2.14
N VAL A 108 6.16 -2.71 -2.29
CA VAL A 108 6.11 -4.14 -2.57
C VAL A 108 5.46 -4.33 -3.93
N CYS A 109 6.23 -4.78 -4.92
CA CYS A 109 5.76 -4.99 -6.28
C CYS A 109 5.45 -6.46 -6.56
N VAL A 110 4.40 -6.73 -7.34
CA VAL A 110 4.14 -8.09 -7.84
C VAL A 110 5.04 -8.41 -9.04
N SER A 111 5.25 -7.43 -9.91
CA SER A 111 6.15 -7.52 -11.06
C SER A 111 7.54 -7.01 -10.72
N ASP A 112 8.51 -7.36 -11.54
CA ASP A 112 9.88 -6.87 -11.38
C ASP A 112 9.93 -5.33 -11.44
N ILE A 113 10.84 -4.77 -10.66
CA ILE A 113 11.08 -3.32 -10.60
C ILE A 113 12.17 -2.98 -11.62
N PRO A 114 11.91 -2.07 -12.58
CA PRO A 114 12.93 -1.59 -13.51
C PRO A 114 14.14 -1.04 -12.74
N ALA A 115 15.36 -1.44 -13.14
CA ALA A 115 16.59 -1.12 -12.40
C ALA A 115 16.78 0.39 -12.18
N THR A 116 16.40 1.22 -13.16
CA THR A 116 16.46 2.69 -13.07
C THR A 116 15.53 3.23 -11.97
N LEU A 117 14.32 2.69 -11.86
CA LEU A 117 13.37 3.06 -10.80
C LEU A 117 13.84 2.54 -9.44
N GLY A 118 14.35 1.31 -9.36
CA GLY A 118 14.91 0.74 -8.14
C GLY A 118 16.08 1.58 -7.60
N ALA A 119 17.01 1.97 -8.47
CA ALA A 119 18.12 2.86 -8.12
C ALA A 119 17.62 4.24 -7.67
N HIS A 120 16.64 4.81 -8.36
CA HIS A 120 16.05 6.10 -7.99
C HIS A 120 15.43 6.07 -6.57
N LEU A 121 14.70 5.00 -6.24
CA LEU A 121 14.13 4.80 -4.90
C LEU A 121 15.22 4.64 -3.83
N ALA A 122 16.24 3.83 -4.11
CA ALA A 122 17.32 3.53 -3.18
C ALA A 122 18.12 4.80 -2.81
N VAL A 123 18.48 5.63 -3.79
CA VAL A 123 19.17 6.91 -3.58
C VAL A 123 18.37 7.85 -2.67
N HIS A 124 17.04 7.77 -2.71
CA HIS A 124 16.14 8.57 -1.87
C HIS A 124 15.75 7.89 -0.55
N GLY A 125 16.32 6.73 -0.24
CA GLY A 125 16.05 6.00 0.99
C GLY A 125 14.62 5.44 1.07
N VAL A 126 14.02 5.10 -0.08
CA VAL A 126 12.77 4.34 -0.15
C VAL A 126 13.11 2.85 -0.33
N SER A 127 12.65 2.03 0.61
CA SER A 127 12.81 0.58 0.51
C SER A 127 11.87 0.03 -0.55
N HIS A 128 12.32 -0.98 -1.29
CA HIS A 128 11.49 -1.67 -2.26
C HIS A 128 11.80 -3.17 -2.27
N ASP A 129 10.78 -3.96 -2.59
CA ASP A 129 10.87 -5.41 -2.68
C ASP A 129 9.91 -5.94 -3.76
N VAL A 130 10.18 -7.15 -4.26
CA VAL A 130 9.36 -7.84 -5.25
C VAL A 130 8.85 -9.13 -4.66
N LEU A 131 7.53 -9.35 -4.70
CA LEU A 131 6.92 -10.61 -4.27
C LEU A 131 7.48 -11.74 -5.14
N THR A 132 8.14 -12.69 -4.49
CA THR A 132 8.76 -13.84 -5.13
C THR A 132 7.71 -14.75 -5.76
N GLN A 133 8.12 -15.61 -6.71
CA GLN A 133 7.19 -16.49 -7.44
C GLN A 133 6.38 -17.43 -6.53
N ARG A 134 6.91 -17.84 -5.37
CA ARG A 134 6.15 -18.63 -4.38
C ARG A 134 5.05 -17.82 -3.69
N GLU A 135 5.30 -16.53 -3.44
CA GLU A 135 4.32 -15.61 -2.86
C GLU A 135 3.26 -15.18 -3.88
N ARG A 136 3.59 -15.21 -5.18
CA ARG A 136 2.62 -14.95 -6.27
C ARG A 136 1.55 -16.03 -6.38
N LEU A 137 1.88 -17.30 -6.13
CA LEU A 137 0.94 -18.43 -6.20
C LEU A 137 -0.02 -18.50 -5.00
N ALA A 138 0.38 -17.99 -3.84
CA ALA A 138 -0.48 -17.92 -2.64
C ALA A 138 -1.44 -16.71 -2.65
N ALA A 139 -1.36 -15.85 -3.68
CA ALA A 139 -2.14 -14.62 -3.78
C ALA A 139 -3.25 -14.65 -4.84
N VAL A 140 -3.61 -15.85 -5.31
CA VAL A 140 -4.74 -16.16 -6.20
C VAL A 140 -5.91 -16.67 -5.38
#